data_AF-X0QTJ0-F1
#
_entry.id   AF-X0QTJ0-F1
#
_cell.length_a   1.000
_cell.length_b   1.000
_cell.length_c   1.000
_cell.angle_alpha   90.00
_cell.angle_beta   90.00
_cell.angle_gamma   90.00
#
_symmetry.space_group_name_H-M   'P 1'
#
loop_
_entity.id
_entity.type
_entity.pdbx_description
1 polymer ?
#
loop_
_entity_poly.entity_id
_entity_poly.type
_entity_poly.pdbx_seq_one_letter_code
_entity_poly.pdbx_strand_id
1 'polypeptide(L)' 'MDSIWSQAEKMMVDNALSVSFIGSVDTVKPRLAAFLATYQPDELIVTANIYDQAARIRSLELTPELNLFTLQ' A
#
# COMPACT_ATOMS: atom_id res chain seq x y z
N MET A 1 11.87 15.48 1.42
CA MET A 1 12.51 14.17 1.66
C MET A 1 13.91 14.11 1.05
N ASP A 2 14.13 14.61 -0.17
CA ASP A 2 15.45 14.48 -0.84
C ASP A 2 16.64 15.14 -0.13
N SER A 3 16.40 16.04 0.83
CA SER A 3 17.43 16.68 1.64
C SER A 3 17.76 15.98 2.97
N ILE A 4 17.03 14.92 3.34
CA ILE A 4 17.17 14.24 4.65
C ILE A 4 17.79 12.84 4.56
N TRP A 5 18.09 12.37 3.34
CA TRP A 5 18.67 11.06 3.09
C TRP A 5 19.69 11.10 1.94
N SER A 6 20.65 10.19 1.96
CA SER A 6 21.56 9.92 0.86
C SER A 6 20.85 9.18 -0.28
N GLN A 7 21.46 9.18 -1.47
CA GLN A 7 20.93 8.43 -2.62
C GLN A 7 20.80 6.93 -2.31
N ALA A 8 21.76 6.36 -1.58
CA ALA A 8 21.74 4.94 -1.22
C ALA A 8 20.57 4.61 -0.29
N GLU A 9 20.30 5.46 0.70
CA GLU A 9 19.14 5.30 1.60
C GLU A 9 17.82 5.42 0.85
N LYS A 10 17.70 6.40 -0.06
CA LYS A 10 16.52 6.53 -0.92
C LYS A 10 16.28 5.28 -1.76
N MET A 11 17.32 4.75 -2.42
CA MET A 11 17.22 3.53 -3.22
C MET A 11 16.82 2.31 -2.38
N MET A 12 17.33 2.21 -1.14
CA MET A 12 16.96 1.13 -0.24
C MET A 12 15.47 1.22 0.12
N VAL A 13 14.96 2.41 0.42
CA VAL A 13 13.54 2.63 0.73
C VAL A 13 12.67 2.36 -0.50
N ASP A 14 13.04 2.86 -1.68
CA ASP A 14 12.31 2.62 -2.92
C ASP A 14 12.21 1.12 -3.25
N ASN A 15 13.29 0.36 -3.05
CA ASN A 15 13.28 -1.09 -3.22
C ASN A 15 12.38 -1.78 -2.19
N ALA A 16 12.47 -1.38 -0.91
CA ALA A 16 11.64 -1.95 0.15
C ALA A 16 10.14 -1.68 -0.09
N LEU A 17 9.80 -0.55 -0.69
CA LEU A 17 8.43 -0.13 -1.00
C LEU A 17 8.00 -0.46 -2.44
N SER A 18 8.80 -1.22 -3.19
CA SER A 18 8.54 -1.54 -4.61
C SER A 18 7.19 -2.22 -4.84
N VAL A 19 6.68 -2.94 -3.85
CA VAL A 19 5.35 -3.55 -3.85
C VAL A 19 4.50 -2.92 -2.74
N SER A 20 4.27 -1.61 -2.85
CA SER A 20 3.39 -0.85 -1.96
C SER A 20 2.35 -0.04 -2.74
N PHE A 21 1.13 0.00 -2.20
CA PHE A 21 0.02 0.77 -2.75
C PHE A 21 -0.30 1.95 -1.83
N ILE A 22 0.16 3.14 -2.22
CA ILE A 22 0.07 4.36 -1.41
C ILE A 22 -0.75 5.39 -2.20
N GLY A 23 -1.77 5.97 -1.56
CA GLY A 23 -2.64 6.98 -2.16
C GLY A 23 -4.05 6.95 -1.58
N SER A 24 -4.99 7.63 -2.25
CA SER A 24 -6.43 7.50 -1.99
C SER A 24 -6.98 6.19 -2.55
N VAL A 25 -8.20 5.82 -2.12
CA VAL A 25 -8.94 4.68 -2.67
C VAL A 25 -8.98 4.70 -4.20
N ASP A 26 -9.28 5.86 -4.80
CA ASP A 26 -9.37 6.03 -6.26
C ASP A 26 -8.04 5.76 -6.99
N THR A 27 -6.91 6.11 -6.36
CA THR A 27 -5.58 5.91 -6.95
C THR A 27 -5.01 4.52 -6.69
N VAL A 28 -5.37 3.90 -5.56
CA VAL A 28 -4.90 2.57 -5.16
C VAL A 28 -5.67 1.47 -5.88
N LYS A 29 -6.99 1.59 -6.00
CA LYS A 29 -7.86 0.57 -6.61
C LYS A 29 -7.38 0.07 -7.98
N PRO A 30 -7.11 0.93 -9.00
CA PRO A 30 -6.67 0.44 -10.30
C PRO A 30 -5.31 -0.26 -10.25
N ARG A 31 -4.39 0.20 -9.39
CA ARG A 31 -3.05 -0.40 -9.24
C ARG A 31 -3.12 -1.78 -8.59
N LEU A 32 -3.90 -1.91 -7.52
CA LEU A 32 -4.08 -3.19 -6.85
C LEU A 32 -4.85 -4.17 -7.73
N ALA A 33 -5.87 -3.73 -8.46
CA ALA A 33 -6.58 -4.58 -9.42
C ALA A 33 -5.65 -5.18 -10.49
N ALA A 34 -4.72 -4.38 -11.03
CA ALA A 34 -3.72 -4.86 -11.98
C ALA A 34 -2.76 -5.90 -11.36
N PHE A 35 -2.34 -5.66 -10.11
CA PHE A 35 -1.53 -6.61 -9.37
C PHE A 35 -2.26 -7.96 -9.16
N LEU A 36 -3.52 -7.91 -8.72
CA LEU A 36 -4.33 -9.12 -8.52
C LEU A 36 -4.57 -9.90 -9.80
N ALA A 37 -4.83 -9.22 -10.92
CA ALA A 37 -4.99 -9.87 -12.21
C ALA A 37 -3.71 -10.59 -12.67
N THR A 38 -2.54 -10.04 -12.33
CA THR A 38 -1.23 -10.56 -12.72
C THR A 38 -0.82 -11.77 -11.88
N TYR A 39 -0.94 -11.66 -10.55
CA TYR A 39 -0.37 -12.64 -9.62
C TYR A 39 -1.40 -13.61 -9.04
N GLN A 40 -2.69 -13.28 -9.10
CA GLN A 40 -3.81 -14.12 -8.65
C GLN A 40 -3.58 -14.78 -7.27
N PRO A 41 -3.23 -13.99 -6.23
CA PRO A 41 -3.08 -14.56 -4.90
C PRO A 41 -4.42 -15.06 -4.37
N ASP A 42 -4.40 -16.13 -3.57
CA ASP A 42 -5.56 -16.66 -2.85
C ASP A 42 -5.87 -15.89 -1.55
N GLU A 43 -4.88 -15.17 -1.00
CA GLU A 43 -5.02 -14.34 0.20
C GLU A 43 -4.25 -13.00 0.06
N LEU A 44 -4.79 -11.94 0.68
CA LEU A 44 -4.10 -10.66 0.86
C LEU A 44 -3.99 -10.32 2.34
N ILE A 45 -2.76 -10.24 2.85
CA ILE A 45 -2.48 -9.73 4.19
C ILE A 45 -2.18 -8.23 4.09
N VAL A 46 -3.11 -7.39 4.59
CA VAL A 46 -2.98 -5.94 4.52
C VAL A 46 -2.23 -5.41 5.75
N THR A 47 -1.14 -4.69 5.51
CA THR A 47 -0.37 -4.01 6.56
C THR A 47 -0.34 -2.51 6.33
N ALA A 48 -0.26 -1.74 7.42
CA ALA A 48 -0.20 -0.29 7.39
C ALA A 48 0.95 0.18 8.30
N ASN A 49 2.11 0.44 7.68
CA ASN A 49 3.33 0.91 8.35
C ASN A 49 3.30 2.44 8.48
N ILE A 50 2.30 2.95 9.22
CA ILE A 50 2.05 4.38 9.42
C ILE A 50 2.32 4.71 10.89
N TYR A 51 3.14 5.74 11.15
CA TYR A 51 3.51 6.16 12.50
C TYR A 51 2.33 6.72 13.29
N ASP A 52 1.53 7.60 12.67
CA ASP A 52 0.33 8.14 13.30
C ASP A 52 -0.74 7.05 13.43
N GLN A 53 -1.13 6.75 14.66
CA GLN A 53 -2.02 5.63 14.95
C GLN A 53 -3.44 5.86 14.42
N ALA A 54 -3.94 7.10 14.45
CA ALA A 54 -5.28 7.40 13.94
C ALA A 54 -5.32 7.26 12.41
N ALA A 55 -4.29 7.75 11.72
CA ALA A 55 -4.12 7.56 10.29
C ALA A 55 -3.95 6.08 9.91
N ARG A 56 -3.23 5.31 10.73
CA ARG A 56 -3.08 3.86 10.54
C ARG A 56 -4.42 3.14 10.59
N ILE A 57 -5.23 3.42 11.61
CA ILE A 57 -6.59 2.85 11.74
C ILE A 57 -7.45 3.27 10.56
N ARG A 58 -7.47 4.57 10.22
CA ARG A 58 -8.23 5.09 9.09
C ARG A 58 -7.85 4.43 7.77
N SER A 59 -6.56 4.20 7.53
CA SER A 59 -6.08 3.50 6.32
C SER A 59 -6.63 2.08 6.23
N LEU A 60 -6.71 1.36 7.36
CA LEU A 60 -7.27 0.02 7.41
C LEU A 60 -8.78 0.04 7.18
N GLU A 61 -9.50 0.99 7.76
CA GLU A 61 -10.94 1.20 7.55
C GLU A 61 -11.32 1.53 6.10
N LEU A 62 -10.41 2.10 5.32
CA LEU A 62 -10.61 2.38 3.89
C LEU A 62 -10.46 1.14 3.01
N THR A 63 -9.82 0.08 3.50
CA THR A 63 -9.56 -1.15 2.74
C THR A 63 -10.82 -1.78 2.11
N PRO A 64 -11.97 -1.91 2.81
CA PRO A 64 -13.20 -2.42 2.22
C PRO A 64 -13.71 -1.58 1.03
N GLU A 65 -13.47 -0.25 1.04
CA GLU A 65 -13.93 0.66 -0.01
C GLU A 65 -13.30 0.36 -1.39
N LEU A 66 -12.16 -0.36 -1.41
CA LEU A 66 -11.54 -0.82 -2.64
C LEU A 66 -12.48 -1.73 -3.46
N ASN A 67 -13.34 -2.51 -2.79
CA ASN A 67 -14.28 -3.45 -3.42
C ASN A 67 -13.58 -4.38 -4.43
N LEU A 68 -12.40 -4.88 -4.09
CA LEU A 68 -11.59 -5.80 -4.92
C LEU A 68 -11.51 -7.21 -4.35
N PHE A 69 -11.92 -7.40 -3.10
CA PHE A 69 -11.87 -8.65 -2.36
C PHE A 69 -12.92 -8.58 -1.24
N THR A 70 -13.36 -9.75 -0.78
CA THR A 70 -14.27 -9.86 0.37
C THR A 70 -13.43 -10.04 1.62
N LEU A 71 -13.56 -9.13 2.58
CA LEU A 71 -12.99 -9.34 3.92
C LEU A 71 -13.81 -10.41 4.63
N GLN A 72 -13.15 -11.47 5.10
CA GLN A 72 -13.77 -12.51 5.93
C GLN A 72 -13.98 -12.03 7.37
#